data_AF-A0A7W4B3Z9-F1
#
_entry.id   AF-A0A7W4B3Z9-F1
#
_cell.length_a   1.000
_cell.length_b   1.000
_cell.length_c   1.000
_cell.angle_alpha   90.00
_cell.angle_beta   90.00
_cell.angle_gamma   90.00
#
_symmetry.space_group_name_H-M   'P 1'
#
loop_
_entity.id
_entity.type
_entity.pdbx_description
1 polymer ?
#
loop_
_entity_poly.entity_id
_entity_poly.type
_entity_poly.pdbx_seq_one_letter_code
_entity_poly.pdbx_strand_id
1 'polypeptide(L)'
;MKRRTFIQGLAALGVVGSLPLPLSRALAADIANPVSVDDLPKLKGELTLYLGRGEGGLYENVLQAIQKKNPDFKLGIRRGPTAALANTIVAEAKAGVRRADLFWAVDSGAIGLVTDAGLAQPIPSDLSAQLQPQFRYKEWAPVTGRIRTLPYNTSRLTKDQIPTSIMDIADSDLSIGWAPAYASFQSFVTAMRILEGNDKTAKWLKKIQKRAKTYAGELGVVMGVERGEVDIGFANHYYTLRLKSGKPDAKLDLAFTQNDAGCLVNASGVLALNDDPLATNFMRYLLSKEVQGYLASEAYEIPLVNGITQPEGLPSLANISPPKVDLTQLADLRPTIDLMRSSGVL
;
A
#
# COMPACT_ATOMS: atom_id res chain seq x y z
N MET A 1 -76.69 24.94 52.19
CA MET A 1 -77.62 25.56 51.22
C MET A 1 -77.44 24.91 49.85
N LYS A 2 -78.56 24.74 49.13
CA LYS A 2 -78.76 23.90 47.94
C LYS A 2 -78.15 24.47 46.65
N ARG A 3 -77.86 23.57 45.69
CA ARG A 3 -78.11 23.57 44.21
C ARG A 3 -76.86 23.12 43.41
N ARG A 4 -76.89 21.95 42.74
CA ARG A 4 -77.34 21.66 41.34
C ARG A 4 -76.48 22.44 40.31
N THR A 5 -75.92 21.93 39.20
CA THR A 5 -76.29 20.96 38.14
C THR A 5 -75.06 20.92 37.19
N PHE A 6 -74.54 19.78 36.71
CA PHE A 6 -74.81 19.06 35.45
C PHE A 6 -74.28 19.69 34.13
N ILE A 7 -73.65 18.83 33.30
CA ILE A 7 -73.38 18.84 31.83
C ILE A 7 -72.08 19.46 31.25
N GLN A 8 -71.23 18.52 30.80
CA GLN A 8 -70.58 18.32 29.48
C GLN A 8 -70.33 19.52 28.52
N GLY A 9 -69.16 19.47 27.88
CA GLY A 9 -69.12 19.41 26.41
C GLY A 9 -68.14 20.34 25.68
N LEU A 10 -67.35 19.70 24.80
CA LEU A 10 -66.79 20.17 23.51
C LEU A 10 -65.46 20.96 23.47
N ALA A 11 -64.42 20.18 23.12
CA ALA A 11 -63.56 20.31 21.94
C ALA A 11 -63.26 21.71 21.36
N ALA A 12 -61.97 22.03 21.29
CA ALA A 12 -61.40 22.86 20.23
C ALA A 12 -59.97 22.39 19.90
N LEU A 13 -59.74 22.14 18.61
CA LEU A 13 -58.48 21.78 17.97
C LEU A 13 -57.42 22.87 18.16
N GLY A 14 -56.19 22.46 18.46
CA GLY A 14 -55.01 23.35 18.50
C GLY A 14 -53.79 22.65 17.91
N VAL A 15 -53.45 23.05 16.68
CA VAL A 15 -52.33 22.71 15.81
C VAL A 15 -51.06 22.16 16.52
N VAL A 16 -50.71 20.91 16.23
CA VAL A 16 -49.38 20.34 16.53
C VAL A 16 -48.38 20.90 15.52
N GLY A 17 -47.56 21.84 15.97
CA GLY A 17 -46.39 22.29 15.23
C GLY A 17 -45.33 21.18 15.21
N SER A 18 -45.15 20.58 14.03
CA SER A 18 -44.05 19.68 13.72
C SER A 18 -42.74 20.47 13.63
N LEU A 19 -41.93 20.47 14.70
CA LEU A 19 -40.53 20.86 14.60
C LEU A 19 -39.71 19.65 14.15
N PRO A 20 -38.97 19.73 13.04
CA PRO A 20 -38.06 18.65 12.64
C PRO A 20 -36.84 18.69 13.55
N LEU A 21 -36.64 17.61 14.31
CA LEU A 21 -35.34 17.30 14.91
C LEU A 21 -34.30 17.21 13.78
N PRO A 22 -33.13 17.87 13.88
CA PRO A 22 -32.10 17.68 12.89
C PRO A 22 -31.53 16.27 13.11
N LEU A 23 -31.90 15.34 12.22
CA LEU A 23 -31.15 14.12 12.03
C LEU A 23 -29.76 14.54 11.54
N SER A 24 -28.81 14.63 12.47
CA SER A 24 -27.40 14.62 12.14
C SER A 24 -27.07 13.27 11.50
N ARG A 25 -27.35 13.14 10.20
CA ARG A 25 -26.69 12.17 9.33
C ARG A 25 -25.22 12.59 9.31
N ALA A 26 -24.44 12.02 10.23
CA ALA A 26 -23.02 11.91 9.99
C ALA A 26 -22.86 11.28 8.60
N LEU A 27 -22.19 11.99 7.69
CA LEU A 27 -21.73 11.45 6.43
C LEU A 27 -20.79 10.29 6.75
N ALA A 28 -21.35 9.09 6.94
CA ALA A 28 -20.60 7.88 6.72
C ALA A 28 -20.19 7.96 5.25
N ALA A 29 -18.91 8.23 4.99
CA ALA A 29 -18.38 8.23 3.63
C ALA A 29 -18.70 6.86 3.02
N ASP A 30 -19.62 6.83 2.06
CA ASP A 30 -20.16 5.59 1.48
C ASP A 30 -19.01 4.63 1.15
N ILE A 31 -19.04 3.45 1.77
CA ILE A 31 -18.10 2.37 1.49
C ILE A 31 -18.63 1.68 0.25
N ALA A 32 -17.92 1.81 -0.87
CA ALA A 32 -18.27 1.16 -2.13
C ALA A 32 -17.41 -0.09 -2.34
N ASN A 33 -17.99 -1.12 -2.94
CA ASN A 33 -17.23 -2.23 -3.50
C ASN A 33 -16.66 -1.84 -4.87
N PRO A 34 -15.52 -2.43 -5.28
CA PRO A 34 -14.94 -2.19 -6.58
C PRO A 34 -15.88 -2.65 -7.70
N VAL A 35 -15.87 -1.87 -8.78
CA VAL A 35 -16.72 -2.10 -9.96
C VAL A 35 -16.05 -3.13 -10.88
N SER A 36 -16.84 -3.92 -11.63
CA SER A 36 -16.30 -4.81 -12.66
C SER A 36 -15.77 -4.02 -13.84
N VAL A 37 -14.67 -4.47 -14.46
CA VAL A 37 -14.18 -3.91 -15.73
C VAL A 37 -15.21 -3.95 -16.86
N ASP A 38 -16.22 -4.82 -16.78
CA ASP A 38 -17.28 -4.91 -17.78
C ASP A 38 -18.27 -3.74 -17.70
N ASP A 39 -18.42 -3.14 -16.51
CA ASP A 39 -19.32 -2.01 -16.26
C ASP A 39 -18.62 -0.65 -16.44
N LEU A 40 -17.30 -0.65 -16.66
CA LEU A 40 -16.52 0.57 -16.86
C LEU A 40 -16.63 1.08 -18.31
N PRO A 41 -16.60 2.41 -18.53
CA PRO A 41 -16.56 2.97 -19.87
C PRO A 41 -15.34 2.46 -20.64
N LYS A 42 -15.50 2.24 -21.94
CA LYS A 42 -14.37 1.89 -22.81
C LYS A 42 -13.37 3.03 -22.85
N LEU A 43 -12.10 2.69 -22.70
CA LEU A 43 -11.00 3.64 -22.89
C LEU A 43 -10.82 3.88 -24.39
N LYS A 44 -10.59 5.14 -24.78
CA LYS A 44 -10.34 5.56 -26.16
C LYS A 44 -9.33 6.71 -26.15
N GLY A 45 -8.42 6.74 -27.12
CA GLY A 45 -7.38 7.77 -27.21
C GLY A 45 -6.02 7.28 -26.73
N GLU A 46 -5.15 8.22 -26.35
CA GLU A 46 -3.75 7.95 -26.02
C GLU A 46 -3.42 8.42 -24.59
N LEU A 47 -2.70 7.60 -23.84
CA LEU A 47 -2.24 7.89 -22.48
C LEU A 47 -0.75 7.56 -22.36
N THR A 48 0.01 8.36 -21.63
CA THR A 48 1.39 8.09 -21.26
C THR A 48 1.50 7.78 -19.77
N LEU A 49 1.86 6.54 -19.47
CA LEU A 49 2.10 6.04 -18.12
C LEU A 49 3.60 5.96 -17.84
N TYR A 50 4.03 6.58 -16.75
CA TYR A 50 5.33 6.33 -16.16
C TYR A 50 5.17 5.21 -15.13
N LEU A 51 5.82 4.08 -15.38
CA LEU A 51 5.67 2.86 -14.58
C LEU A 51 6.96 2.57 -13.81
N GLY A 52 6.87 2.62 -12.48
CA GLY A 52 7.92 2.14 -11.59
C GLY A 52 8.20 0.66 -11.85
N ARG A 53 9.48 0.30 -11.97
CA ARG A 53 9.87 -1.10 -12.20
C ARG A 53 9.59 -1.92 -10.92
N GLY A 54 8.62 -2.81 -11.00
CA GLY A 54 8.29 -3.79 -9.96
C GLY A 54 8.01 -5.19 -10.51
N GLU A 55 7.76 -6.14 -9.60
CA GLU A 55 6.97 -7.38 -9.73
C GLU A 55 7.02 -8.16 -11.06
N GLY A 56 8.21 -8.38 -11.64
CA GLY A 56 8.45 -9.46 -12.61
C GLY A 56 7.57 -9.49 -13.87
N GLY A 57 6.89 -8.40 -14.21
CA GLY A 57 5.96 -8.31 -15.35
C GLY A 57 4.48 -8.48 -15.01
N LEU A 58 4.08 -8.69 -13.75
CA LEU A 58 2.67 -8.84 -13.37
C LEU A 58 1.84 -7.57 -13.66
N TYR A 59 2.40 -6.39 -13.39
CA TYR A 59 1.75 -5.13 -13.76
C TYR A 59 1.63 -4.99 -15.28
N GLU A 60 2.61 -5.47 -16.04
CA GLU A 60 2.53 -5.47 -17.52
C GLU A 60 1.38 -6.34 -18.02
N ASN A 61 1.14 -7.50 -17.41
CA ASN A 61 0.00 -8.35 -17.76
C ASN A 61 -1.33 -7.62 -17.57
N VAL A 62 -1.47 -6.85 -16.49
CA VAL A 62 -2.63 -5.97 -16.25
C VAL A 62 -2.74 -4.93 -17.35
N LEU A 63 -1.65 -4.21 -17.67
CA LEU A 63 -1.64 -3.18 -18.73
C LEU A 63 -1.98 -3.76 -20.11
N GLN A 64 -1.49 -4.96 -20.42
CA GLN A 64 -1.80 -5.68 -21.66
C GLN A 64 -3.28 -6.11 -21.71
N ALA A 65 -3.83 -6.60 -20.60
CA ALA A 65 -5.24 -6.98 -20.50
C ALA A 65 -6.16 -5.76 -20.70
N ILE A 66 -5.83 -4.62 -20.08
CA ILE A 66 -6.58 -3.36 -20.24
C ILE A 66 -6.57 -2.91 -21.71
N GLN A 67 -5.41 -2.93 -22.37
CA GLN A 67 -5.30 -2.58 -23.80
C GLN A 67 -6.06 -3.56 -24.69
N LYS A 68 -5.96 -4.87 -24.45
CA LYS A 68 -6.70 -5.89 -25.21
C LYS A 68 -8.22 -5.69 -25.11
N LYS A 69 -8.72 -5.27 -23.94
CA LYS A 69 -10.15 -4.98 -23.72
C LYS A 69 -10.63 -3.68 -24.38
N ASN A 70 -9.71 -2.78 -24.70
CA ASN A 70 -9.95 -1.45 -25.24
C ASN A 70 -9.12 -1.22 -26.51
N PRO A 71 -9.53 -1.75 -27.68
CA PRO A 71 -8.73 -1.70 -28.91
C PRO A 71 -8.50 -0.28 -29.45
N ASP A 72 -9.38 0.68 -29.10
CA ASP A 72 -9.27 2.10 -29.48
C ASP A 72 -8.36 2.89 -28.52
N PHE A 73 -7.76 2.24 -27.53
CA PHE A 73 -6.90 2.84 -26.52
C PHE A 73 -5.43 2.48 -26.76
N LYS A 74 -4.55 3.48 -26.72
CA LYS A 74 -3.10 3.29 -26.81
C LYS A 74 -2.43 3.77 -25.53
N LEU A 75 -1.63 2.90 -24.92
CA LEU A 75 -0.86 3.22 -23.73
C LEU A 75 0.63 3.30 -24.05
N GLY A 76 1.19 4.51 -24.05
CA GLY A 76 2.63 4.73 -24.02
C GLY A 76 3.16 4.45 -22.62
N ILE A 77 4.18 3.59 -22.49
CA ILE A 77 4.72 3.22 -21.17
C ILE A 77 6.21 3.58 -21.11
N ARG A 78 6.58 4.47 -20.19
CA ARG A 78 7.97 4.73 -19.82
C ARG A 78 8.30 4.00 -18.52
N ARG A 79 9.26 3.08 -18.58
CA ARG A 79 9.67 2.25 -17.44
C ARG A 79 10.95 2.79 -16.82
N GLY A 80 11.08 2.65 -15.51
CA GLY A 80 12.30 3.01 -14.81
C GLY A 80 12.22 2.77 -13.31
N PRO A 81 13.34 2.91 -12.58
CA PRO A 81 13.32 2.92 -11.12
C PRO A 81 12.33 4.00 -10.61
N THR A 82 11.48 3.66 -9.64
CA THR A 82 10.38 4.53 -9.19
C THR A 82 10.86 5.94 -8.82
N ALA A 83 11.91 6.02 -7.99
CA ALA A 83 12.48 7.28 -7.56
C ALA A 83 13.08 8.10 -8.72
N ALA A 84 13.66 7.44 -9.73
CA ALA A 84 14.20 8.13 -10.91
C ALA A 84 13.07 8.71 -11.77
N LEU A 85 11.96 7.98 -11.92
CA LEU A 85 10.77 8.47 -12.63
C LEU A 85 10.12 9.64 -11.89
N ALA A 86 9.97 9.57 -10.56
CA ALA A 86 9.44 10.68 -9.77
C ALA A 86 10.30 11.95 -9.92
N ASN A 87 11.63 11.82 -9.81
CA ASN A 87 12.55 12.94 -10.05
C ASN A 87 12.43 13.48 -11.49
N THR A 88 12.24 12.59 -12.47
CA THR A 88 12.04 12.98 -13.87
C THR A 88 10.76 13.80 -14.02
N ILE A 89 9.65 13.36 -13.44
CA ILE A 89 8.36 14.07 -13.48
C ILE A 89 8.51 15.47 -12.87
N VAL A 90 9.14 15.58 -11.70
CA VAL A 90 9.39 16.87 -11.04
C VAL A 90 10.29 17.78 -11.90
N ALA A 91 11.34 17.23 -12.51
CA ALA A 91 12.24 17.99 -13.37
C ALA A 91 11.56 18.46 -14.67
N GLU A 92 10.76 17.61 -15.31
CA GLU A 92 9.99 17.95 -16.51
C GLU A 92 8.99 19.07 -16.20
N ALA A 93 8.25 18.97 -15.09
CA ALA A 93 7.31 20.00 -14.67
C ALA A 93 8.00 21.35 -14.41
N LYS A 94 9.17 21.35 -13.75
CA LYS A 94 9.99 22.57 -13.55
C LYS A 94 10.46 23.20 -14.86
N ALA A 95 10.65 22.38 -15.90
CA ALA A 95 10.99 22.84 -17.24
C ALA A 95 9.75 23.27 -18.08
N GLY A 96 8.54 23.25 -17.49
CA GLY A 96 7.29 23.57 -18.20
C GLY A 96 6.82 22.46 -19.14
N VAL A 97 7.35 21.24 -19.01
CA VAL A 97 7.01 20.09 -19.86
C VAL A 97 6.17 19.10 -19.07
N ARG A 98 5.07 18.62 -19.67
CA ARG A 98 4.28 17.51 -19.13
C ARG A 98 4.23 16.39 -20.17
N ARG A 99 4.94 15.29 -19.90
CA ARG A 99 4.99 14.13 -20.80
C ARG A 99 4.21 12.93 -20.29
N ALA A 100 4.05 12.82 -18.97
CA ALA A 100 3.32 11.74 -18.34
C ALA A 100 1.93 12.24 -17.96
N ASP A 101 0.93 11.42 -18.21
CA ASP A 101 -0.44 11.65 -17.76
C ASP A 101 -0.70 10.91 -16.44
N LEU A 102 -0.07 9.74 -16.29
CA LEU A 102 -0.14 8.91 -15.10
C LEU A 102 1.25 8.56 -14.60
N PHE A 103 1.39 8.47 -13.29
CA PHE A 103 2.55 7.86 -12.63
C PHE A 103 2.10 6.72 -11.73
N TRP A 104 2.46 5.49 -12.09
CA TRP A 104 2.27 4.32 -11.22
C TRP A 104 3.59 4.00 -10.52
N ALA A 105 3.63 4.37 -9.25
CA ALA A 105 4.74 4.11 -8.36
C ALA A 105 4.59 2.75 -7.68
N VAL A 106 5.69 2.00 -7.58
CA VAL A 106 5.69 0.73 -6.85
C VAL A 106 6.04 0.89 -5.38
N ASP A 107 6.20 2.12 -4.88
CA ASP A 107 6.41 2.46 -3.48
C ASP A 107 5.82 3.85 -3.19
N SER A 108 5.25 4.04 -1.99
CA SER A 108 4.60 5.31 -1.63
C SER A 108 5.58 6.46 -1.41
N GLY A 109 6.87 6.19 -1.26
CA GLY A 109 7.87 7.24 -1.10
C GLY A 109 8.04 8.08 -2.37
N ALA A 110 8.07 7.43 -3.53
CA ALA A 110 8.09 8.15 -4.80
C ALA A 110 6.79 8.95 -5.07
N ILE A 111 5.66 8.51 -4.51
CA ILE A 111 4.37 9.22 -4.60
C ILE A 111 4.45 10.55 -3.87
N GLY A 112 4.94 10.55 -2.62
CA GLY A 112 5.05 11.77 -1.81
C GLY A 112 5.89 12.86 -2.48
N LEU A 113 6.99 12.48 -3.15
CA LEU A 113 7.81 13.43 -3.91
C LEU A 113 7.04 14.18 -5.02
N VAL A 114 6.08 13.50 -5.67
CA VAL A 114 5.28 14.09 -6.76
C VAL A 114 4.10 14.90 -6.21
N THR A 115 3.47 14.44 -5.12
CA THR A 115 2.39 15.19 -4.44
C THR A 115 2.92 16.46 -3.78
N ASP A 116 4.07 16.41 -3.10
CA ASP A 116 4.69 17.57 -2.45
C ASP A 116 5.12 18.65 -3.46
N ALA A 117 5.39 18.25 -4.70
CA ALA A 117 5.64 19.16 -5.81
C ALA A 117 4.36 19.77 -6.42
N GLY A 118 3.17 19.42 -5.91
CA GLY A 118 1.88 19.94 -6.38
C GLY A 118 1.48 19.47 -7.78
N LEU A 119 2.00 18.32 -8.22
CA LEU A 119 1.80 17.83 -9.60
C LEU A 119 0.63 16.86 -9.74
N ALA A 120 0.17 16.30 -8.63
CA ALA A 120 -0.87 15.29 -8.60
C ALA A 120 -2.28 15.92 -8.58
N GLN A 121 -3.20 15.34 -9.34
CA GLN A 121 -4.60 15.75 -9.33
C GLN A 121 -5.39 15.09 -8.19
N PRO A 122 -6.44 15.75 -7.68
CA PRO A 122 -7.35 15.15 -6.71
C PRO A 122 -8.02 13.88 -7.23
N ILE A 123 -8.19 12.90 -6.36
CA ILE A 123 -8.88 11.65 -6.67
C ILE A 123 -10.40 11.85 -6.63
N PRO A 124 -11.12 11.44 -7.69
CA PRO A 124 -12.57 11.40 -7.69
C PRO A 124 -13.16 10.62 -6.50
N SER A 125 -14.27 11.10 -5.94
CA SER A 125 -14.87 10.51 -4.75
C SER A 125 -15.33 9.07 -4.96
N ASP A 126 -15.74 8.69 -6.17
CA ASP A 126 -16.14 7.33 -6.53
C ASP A 126 -14.96 6.35 -6.52
N LEU A 127 -13.76 6.80 -6.87
CA LEU A 127 -12.53 6.01 -6.72
C LEU A 127 -12.13 5.88 -5.25
N SER A 128 -12.18 7.00 -4.51
CA SER A 128 -11.84 7.01 -3.07
C SER A 128 -12.80 6.13 -2.24
N ALA A 129 -14.09 6.10 -2.59
CA ALA A 129 -15.10 5.29 -1.91
C ALA A 129 -14.84 3.77 -2.00
N GLN A 130 -14.19 3.31 -3.08
CA GLN A 130 -13.81 1.91 -3.28
C GLN A 130 -12.66 1.47 -2.37
N LEU A 131 -11.85 2.40 -1.89
CA LEU A 131 -10.73 2.14 -1.00
C LEU A 131 -11.21 1.98 0.45
N GLN A 132 -10.51 1.15 1.20
CA GLN A 132 -10.71 1.04 2.64
C GLN A 132 -10.38 2.39 3.30
N PRO A 133 -11.08 2.80 4.38
CA PRO A 133 -10.97 4.15 4.96
C PRO A 133 -9.55 4.64 5.24
N GLN A 134 -8.67 3.75 5.73
CA GLN A 134 -7.28 4.05 6.07
C GLN A 134 -6.34 4.22 4.86
N PHE A 135 -6.79 3.83 3.66
CA PHE A 135 -6.05 3.95 2.40
C PHE A 135 -6.67 4.99 1.45
N ARG A 136 -7.50 5.89 1.97
CA ARG A 136 -8.07 7.00 1.20
C ARG A 136 -7.13 8.20 1.25
N TYR A 137 -6.56 8.53 0.10
CA TYR A 137 -5.66 9.67 -0.06
C TYR A 137 -6.26 10.69 -1.04
N LYS A 138 -5.88 11.96 -0.87
CA LYS A 138 -6.46 13.06 -1.63
C LYS A 138 -6.00 13.08 -3.09
N GLU A 139 -4.75 12.76 -3.34
CA GLU A 139 -4.05 13.05 -4.61
C GLU A 139 -3.46 11.81 -5.28
N TRP A 140 -3.68 10.62 -4.72
CA TRP A 140 -3.26 9.36 -5.33
C TRP A 140 -4.18 8.21 -4.92
N ALA A 141 -4.25 7.19 -5.76
CA ALA A 141 -5.00 5.97 -5.48
C ALA A 141 -4.03 4.81 -5.24
N PRO A 142 -4.03 4.19 -4.05
CA PRO A 142 -3.31 2.95 -3.82
C PRO A 142 -3.89 1.84 -4.69
N VAL A 143 -3.03 1.14 -5.42
CA VAL A 143 -3.44 0.02 -6.28
C VAL A 143 -3.33 -1.28 -5.50
N THR A 144 -2.25 -1.48 -4.77
CA THR A 144 -2.02 -2.68 -3.97
C THR A 144 -1.15 -2.38 -2.76
N GLY A 145 -1.32 -3.19 -1.73
CA GLY A 145 -0.53 -3.17 -0.51
C GLY A 145 0.49 -4.29 -0.47
N ARG A 146 1.51 -4.08 0.35
CA ARG A 146 2.43 -5.12 0.76
C ARG A 146 2.85 -4.91 2.19
N ILE A 147 2.93 -6.00 2.93
CA ILE A 147 3.41 -5.97 4.30
C ILE A 147 4.84 -6.49 4.38
N ARG A 148 5.66 -5.78 5.16
CA ARG A 148 6.98 -6.21 5.61
C ARG A 148 6.81 -7.41 6.55
N THR A 149 7.66 -8.42 6.40
CA THR A 149 7.63 -9.61 7.23
C THR A 149 9.04 -10.08 7.57
N LEU A 150 9.06 -11.07 8.47
CA LEU A 150 10.22 -11.86 8.82
C LEU A 150 10.01 -13.30 8.30
N PRO A 151 10.34 -13.61 7.02
CA PRO A 151 10.49 -15.00 6.62
C PRO A 151 11.45 -15.72 7.57
N TYR A 152 11.05 -16.90 8.07
CA TYR A 152 11.89 -17.71 8.94
C TYR A 152 11.92 -19.18 8.53
N ASN A 153 13.01 -19.86 8.86
CA ASN A 153 13.18 -21.28 8.54
C ASN A 153 12.45 -22.16 9.57
N THR A 154 11.38 -22.84 9.15
CA THR A 154 10.53 -23.66 10.02
C THR A 154 11.19 -24.94 10.52
N SER A 155 12.32 -25.37 9.94
CA SER A 155 13.11 -26.51 10.46
C SER A 155 14.08 -26.11 11.57
N ARG A 156 14.28 -24.80 11.80
CA ARG A 156 15.26 -24.27 12.76
C ARG A 156 14.61 -23.47 13.88
N LEU A 157 13.50 -22.81 13.58
CA LEU A 157 12.78 -21.95 14.51
C LEU A 157 11.28 -22.26 14.54
N THR A 158 10.67 -22.05 15.70
CA THR A 158 9.24 -21.79 15.83
C THR A 158 8.98 -20.29 15.85
N LYS A 159 7.73 -19.90 15.55
CA LYS A 159 7.34 -18.48 15.49
C LYS A 159 7.59 -17.73 16.80
N ASP A 160 7.39 -18.39 17.95
CA ASP A 160 7.54 -17.78 19.28
C ASP A 160 8.99 -17.50 19.67
N GLN A 161 9.97 -18.05 18.93
CA GLN A 161 11.40 -17.76 19.12
C GLN A 161 11.83 -16.46 18.42
N ILE A 162 10.94 -15.81 17.66
CA ILE A 162 11.23 -14.60 16.91
C ILE A 162 10.71 -13.40 17.69
N PRO A 163 11.57 -12.40 18.01
CA PRO A 163 11.12 -11.18 18.66
C PRO A 163 9.96 -10.49 17.93
N THR A 164 9.00 -9.99 18.70
CA THR A 164 7.82 -9.28 18.19
C THR A 164 8.05 -7.78 17.95
N SER A 165 9.24 -7.27 18.32
CA SER A 165 9.70 -5.90 18.07
C SER A 165 10.86 -5.93 17.08
N ILE A 166 10.78 -5.09 16.04
CA ILE A 166 11.84 -4.97 15.04
C ILE A 166 13.14 -4.46 15.66
N MET A 167 13.05 -3.62 16.69
CA MET A 167 14.23 -3.09 17.37
C MET A 167 14.97 -4.17 18.15
N ASP A 168 14.23 -5.13 18.72
CA ASP A 168 14.78 -6.23 19.52
C ASP A 168 15.49 -7.28 18.64
N ILE A 169 15.13 -7.36 17.35
CA ILE A 169 15.82 -8.24 16.37
C ILE A 169 17.32 -7.94 16.33
N ALA A 170 17.74 -6.69 16.50
CA ALA A 170 19.16 -6.32 16.50
C ALA A 170 19.94 -6.95 17.66
N ASP A 171 19.27 -7.25 18.77
CA ASP A 171 19.84 -7.83 19.98
C ASP A 171 19.62 -9.36 20.09
N SER A 172 18.97 -9.97 19.09
CA SER A 172 18.84 -11.43 19.00
C SER A 172 20.10 -12.12 18.46
N ASP A 173 20.24 -13.41 18.77
CA ASP A 173 21.31 -14.29 18.27
C ASP A 173 21.00 -14.93 16.90
N LEU A 174 19.84 -14.61 16.31
CA LEU A 174 19.39 -15.20 15.04
C LEU A 174 20.32 -14.80 13.89
N SER A 175 20.64 -15.69 12.96
CA SER A 175 21.29 -15.29 11.71
C SER A 175 20.29 -14.62 10.75
N ILE A 176 20.68 -13.52 10.11
CA ILE A 176 19.77 -12.62 9.38
C ILE A 176 20.16 -12.51 7.91
N GLY A 177 19.19 -12.64 7.00
CA GLY A 177 19.32 -12.24 5.60
C GLY A 177 18.68 -10.89 5.30
N TRP A 178 19.35 -10.07 4.50
CA TRP A 178 18.81 -8.75 4.11
C TRP A 178 19.24 -8.31 2.70
N ALA A 179 18.58 -7.29 2.16
CA ALA A 179 18.86 -6.71 0.85
C ALA A 179 18.89 -5.17 0.93
N PRO A 180 19.97 -4.57 1.47
CA PRO A 180 20.00 -3.14 1.83
C PRO A 180 19.87 -2.20 0.63
N ALA A 181 20.38 -2.59 -0.54
CA ALA A 181 20.27 -1.80 -1.77
C ALA A 181 18.86 -1.81 -2.39
N TYR A 182 17.97 -2.67 -1.91
CA TYR A 182 16.64 -2.85 -2.48
C TYR A 182 15.66 -1.79 -1.94
N ALA A 183 14.84 -1.20 -2.83
CA ALA A 183 14.03 -0.02 -2.52
C ALA A 183 13.02 -0.25 -1.38
N SER A 184 12.43 -1.44 -1.29
CA SER A 184 11.52 -1.78 -0.19
C SER A 184 12.25 -1.82 1.15
N PHE A 185 13.50 -2.31 1.21
CA PHE A 185 14.30 -2.29 2.44
C PHE A 185 14.58 -0.86 2.87
N GLN A 186 14.94 0.02 1.93
CA GLN A 186 15.14 1.44 2.22
C GLN A 186 13.85 2.11 2.74
N SER A 187 12.69 1.79 2.15
CA SER A 187 11.38 2.27 2.65
C SER A 187 11.08 1.79 4.07
N PHE A 188 11.46 0.55 4.39
CA PHE A 188 11.35 -0.01 5.73
C PHE A 188 12.24 0.75 6.73
N VAL A 189 13.48 1.06 6.36
CA VAL A 189 14.37 1.88 7.20
C VAL A 189 13.85 3.31 7.34
N THR A 190 13.23 3.90 6.29
CA THR A 190 12.56 5.21 6.41
C THR A 190 11.45 5.16 7.45
N ALA A 191 10.62 4.11 7.46
CA ALA A 191 9.59 3.96 8.48
C ALA A 191 10.18 3.80 9.89
N MET A 192 11.27 3.04 10.05
CA MET A 192 12.00 3.00 11.33
C MET A 192 12.46 4.39 11.74
N ARG A 193 12.95 5.19 10.81
CA ARG A 193 13.47 6.53 11.07
C ARG A 193 12.38 7.51 11.51
N ILE A 194 11.19 7.41 10.91
CA ILE A 194 10.00 8.19 11.28
C ILE A 194 9.48 7.78 12.66
N LEU A 195 9.41 6.47 12.94
CA LEU A 195 8.83 5.94 14.18
C LEU A 195 9.79 6.04 15.38
N GLU A 196 11.07 5.78 15.17
CA GLU A 196 12.07 5.60 16.24
C GLU A 196 13.15 6.68 16.28
N GLY A 197 13.27 7.48 15.22
CA GLY A 197 14.29 8.52 15.08
C GLY A 197 15.64 8.01 14.55
N ASN A 198 16.40 8.93 13.96
CA ASN A 198 17.69 8.65 13.29
C ASN A 198 18.68 7.86 14.16
N ASP A 199 18.84 8.24 15.43
CA ASP A 199 19.86 7.66 16.32
C ASP A 199 19.60 6.19 16.64
N LYS A 200 18.34 5.84 16.92
CA LYS A 200 17.95 4.44 17.19
C LYS A 200 18.07 3.61 15.92
N THR A 201 17.61 4.12 14.78
CA THR A 201 17.71 3.43 13.49
C THR A 201 19.17 3.20 13.09
N ALA A 202 20.06 4.18 13.25
CA ALA A 202 21.49 4.03 12.95
C ALA A 202 22.16 2.96 13.84
N LYS A 203 21.85 2.94 15.14
CA LYS A 203 22.34 1.92 16.06
C LYS A 203 21.87 0.53 15.66
N TRP A 204 20.60 0.40 15.28
CA TRP A 204 20.03 -0.86 14.78
C TRP A 204 20.74 -1.34 13.52
N LEU A 205 20.89 -0.47 12.52
CA LEU A 205 21.59 -0.78 11.26
C LEU A 205 23.01 -1.28 11.50
N LYS A 206 23.77 -0.59 12.35
CA LYS A 206 25.16 -0.97 12.70
C LYS A 206 25.24 -2.30 13.46
N LYS A 207 24.23 -2.66 14.26
CA LYS A 207 24.18 -3.97 14.94
C LYS A 207 23.89 -5.09 13.94
N ILE A 208 22.89 -4.91 13.09
CA ILE A 208 22.47 -5.91 12.09
C ILE A 208 23.60 -6.16 11.08
N GLN A 209 24.22 -5.09 10.57
CA GLN A 209 25.28 -5.17 9.55
C GLN A 209 26.44 -6.10 9.95
N LYS A 210 26.79 -6.18 11.23
CA LYS A 210 27.89 -7.00 11.73
C LYS A 210 27.70 -8.50 11.48
N ARG A 211 26.46 -8.97 11.30
CA ARG A 211 26.12 -10.39 11.20
C ARG A 211 25.14 -10.74 10.08
N ALA A 212 24.55 -9.75 9.42
CA ALA A 212 23.59 -10.00 8.35
C ALA A 212 24.28 -10.44 7.06
N LYS A 213 23.73 -11.46 6.42
CA LYS A 213 24.13 -11.91 5.09
C LYS A 213 23.39 -11.09 4.02
N THR A 214 24.16 -10.46 3.14
CA THR A 214 23.65 -9.61 2.06
C THR A 214 23.23 -10.41 0.83
N TYR A 215 22.05 -10.09 0.31
CA TYR A 215 21.52 -10.61 -0.94
C TYR A 215 21.20 -9.45 -1.91
N ALA A 216 21.13 -9.76 -3.20
CA ALA A 216 20.81 -8.76 -4.24
C ALA A 216 19.36 -8.25 -4.18
N GLY A 217 18.45 -9.00 -3.57
CA GLY A 217 17.03 -8.68 -3.46
C GLY A 217 16.29 -9.61 -2.50
N GLU A 218 15.04 -9.28 -2.18
CA GLU A 218 14.25 -9.97 -1.17
C GLU A 218 13.89 -11.42 -1.52
N LEU A 219 13.73 -11.75 -2.81
CA LEU A 219 13.60 -13.16 -3.22
C LEU A 219 14.84 -13.97 -2.84
N GLY A 220 16.03 -13.40 -3.01
CA GLY A 220 17.28 -14.03 -2.59
C GLY A 220 17.35 -14.25 -1.08
N VAL A 221 16.88 -13.27 -0.30
CA VAL A 221 16.73 -13.38 1.16
C VAL A 221 15.83 -14.56 1.51
N VAL A 222 14.63 -14.61 0.92
CA VAL A 222 13.63 -15.66 1.16
C VAL A 222 14.17 -17.05 0.82
N MET A 223 14.84 -17.19 -0.33
CA MET A 223 15.46 -18.46 -0.71
C MET A 223 16.62 -18.85 0.21
N GLY A 224 17.40 -17.87 0.71
CA GLY A 224 18.46 -18.11 1.68
C GLY A 224 17.93 -18.61 3.03
N VAL A 225 16.82 -18.05 3.50
CA VAL A 225 16.09 -18.54 4.68
C VAL A 225 15.60 -19.96 4.44
N GLU A 226 14.95 -20.24 3.31
CA GLU A 226 14.42 -21.58 2.99
C GLU A 226 15.51 -22.65 2.98
N ARG A 227 16.69 -22.34 2.45
CA ARG A 227 17.88 -23.23 2.45
C ARG A 227 18.54 -23.36 3.83
N GLY A 228 18.12 -22.58 4.82
CA GLY A 228 18.68 -22.58 6.17
C GLY A 228 20.06 -21.93 6.26
N GLU A 229 20.42 -21.07 5.30
CA GLU A 229 21.66 -20.28 5.33
C GLU A 229 21.61 -19.18 6.39
N VAL A 230 20.40 -18.70 6.69
CA VAL A 230 20.07 -17.75 7.74
C VAL A 230 18.76 -18.19 8.41
N ASP A 231 18.57 -17.84 9.68
CA ASP A 231 17.40 -18.23 10.45
C ASP A 231 16.16 -17.42 10.05
N ILE A 232 16.36 -16.11 9.85
CA ILE A 232 15.31 -15.17 9.42
C ILE A 232 15.81 -14.24 8.31
N GLY A 233 14.91 -13.50 7.69
CA GLY A 233 15.28 -12.41 6.81
C GLY A 233 14.29 -11.26 6.80
N PHE A 234 14.62 -10.16 6.12
CA PHE A 234 13.70 -9.05 5.87
C PHE A 234 13.20 -9.10 4.42
N ALA A 235 11.90 -9.34 4.23
CA ALA A 235 11.28 -9.39 2.92
C ALA A 235 9.82 -8.94 2.99
N ASN A 236 9.22 -8.61 1.84
CA ASN A 236 7.77 -8.50 1.76
C ASN A 236 7.11 -9.89 1.73
N HIS A 237 5.94 -10.01 2.34
CA HIS A 237 5.18 -11.28 2.45
C HIS A 237 5.05 -12.08 1.15
N TYR A 238 4.76 -11.42 0.02
CA TYR A 238 4.43 -12.10 -1.24
C TYR A 238 5.58 -12.95 -1.78
N TYR A 239 6.85 -12.63 -1.48
CA TYR A 239 7.97 -13.49 -1.91
C TYR A 239 7.90 -14.87 -1.23
N THR A 240 7.59 -14.89 0.07
CA THR A 240 7.39 -16.13 0.82
C THR A 240 6.17 -16.89 0.33
N LEU A 241 5.03 -16.20 0.15
CA LEU A 241 3.79 -16.84 -0.27
C LEU A 241 3.90 -17.43 -1.68
N ARG A 242 4.50 -16.71 -2.63
CA ARG A 242 4.76 -17.22 -3.98
C ARG A 242 5.72 -18.41 -3.97
N LEU A 243 6.76 -18.39 -3.14
CA LEU A 243 7.66 -19.53 -3.01
C LEU A 243 6.92 -20.75 -2.45
N LYS A 244 6.07 -20.57 -1.42
CA LYS A 244 5.25 -21.66 -0.87
C LYS A 244 4.22 -22.18 -1.88
N SER A 245 3.66 -21.30 -2.71
CA SER A 245 2.75 -21.70 -3.79
C SER A 245 3.45 -22.62 -4.82
N GLY A 246 4.66 -22.26 -5.24
CA GLY A 246 5.47 -23.08 -6.16
C GLY A 246 6.16 -24.29 -5.51
N LYS A 247 6.34 -24.26 -4.18
CA LYS A 247 6.99 -25.30 -3.37
C LYS A 247 6.27 -25.43 -2.02
N PRO A 248 5.13 -26.16 -1.94
CA PRO A 248 4.33 -26.26 -0.72
C PRO A 248 5.09 -26.77 0.51
N ASP A 249 6.07 -27.66 0.30
CA ASP A 249 6.92 -28.22 1.37
C ASP A 249 8.15 -27.36 1.70
N ALA A 250 8.20 -26.10 1.23
CA ALA A 250 9.27 -25.17 1.58
C ALA A 250 9.38 -25.01 3.10
N LYS A 251 10.61 -25.06 3.62
CA LYS A 251 10.92 -24.92 5.05
C LYS A 251 10.88 -23.47 5.50
N LEU A 252 9.75 -22.82 5.27
CA LEU A 252 9.61 -21.37 5.35
C LEU A 252 8.21 -20.99 5.82
N ASP A 253 8.13 -20.02 6.73
CA ASP A 253 6.87 -19.37 7.07
C ASP A 253 7.05 -17.89 7.41
N LEU A 254 5.92 -17.21 7.64
CA LEU A 254 5.88 -15.79 7.94
C LEU A 254 5.77 -15.52 9.45
N ALA A 255 6.74 -14.77 9.98
CA ALA A 255 6.61 -14.08 11.25
C ALA A 255 6.43 -12.57 11.03
N PHE A 256 5.84 -11.92 12.02
CA PHE A 256 5.51 -10.50 12.01
C PHE A 256 5.90 -9.89 13.34
N THR A 257 6.47 -8.70 13.29
CA THR A 257 6.53 -7.81 14.44
C THR A 257 5.17 -7.13 14.64
N GLN A 258 5.02 -6.36 15.72
CA GLN A 258 3.74 -5.74 16.09
C GLN A 258 3.89 -4.24 16.25
N ASN A 259 2.99 -3.48 15.61
CA ASN A 259 2.90 -2.03 15.73
C ASN A 259 4.22 -1.27 15.49
N ASP A 260 5.05 -1.76 14.56
CA ASP A 260 6.33 -1.15 14.22
C ASP A 260 6.67 -1.30 12.72
N ALA A 261 7.82 -0.75 12.30
CA ALA A 261 8.24 -0.77 10.90
C ALA A 261 8.39 -2.19 10.30
N GLY A 262 8.64 -3.22 11.12
CA GLY A 262 8.81 -4.61 10.70
C GLY A 262 7.52 -5.28 10.23
N CYS A 263 6.35 -4.66 10.47
CA CYS A 263 5.06 -5.05 9.92
C CYS A 263 4.36 -3.90 9.17
N LEU A 264 5.14 -2.94 8.67
CA LEU A 264 4.64 -1.84 7.85
C LEU A 264 3.90 -2.37 6.61
N VAL A 265 2.64 -1.93 6.45
CA VAL A 265 1.94 -2.02 5.17
C VAL A 265 2.34 -0.81 4.34
N ASN A 266 3.08 -1.04 3.27
CA ASN A 266 3.37 -0.05 2.23
C ASN A 266 2.44 -0.30 1.03
N ALA A 267 2.34 0.64 0.11
CA ALA A 267 1.48 0.53 -1.06
C ALA A 267 2.22 0.88 -2.35
N SER A 268 1.85 0.19 -3.43
CA SER A 268 1.97 0.71 -4.79
C SER A 268 0.75 1.61 -5.06
N GLY A 269 0.91 2.60 -5.92
CA GLY A 269 -0.16 3.56 -6.17
C GLY A 269 0.02 4.32 -7.47
N VAL A 270 -1.08 4.89 -7.93
CA VAL A 270 -1.15 5.66 -9.17
C VAL A 270 -1.59 7.10 -8.90
N LEU A 271 -0.94 8.05 -9.56
CA LEU A 271 -1.31 9.45 -9.60
C LEU A 271 -1.74 9.85 -11.01
N ALA A 272 -2.76 10.70 -11.10
CA ALA A 272 -3.03 11.49 -12.30
C ALA A 272 -2.22 12.79 -12.24
N LEU A 273 -1.54 13.12 -13.33
CA LEU A 273 -0.68 14.31 -13.46
C LEU A 273 -1.34 15.43 -14.28
N ASN A 274 -2.53 15.16 -14.81
CA ASN A 274 -3.42 16.10 -15.47
C ASN A 274 -4.88 15.73 -15.19
N ASP A 275 -5.78 16.62 -15.60
CA ASP A 275 -7.23 16.55 -15.41
C ASP A 275 -7.95 15.80 -16.54
N ASP A 276 -7.23 15.07 -17.40
CA ASP A 276 -7.83 14.28 -18.47
C ASP A 276 -8.74 13.18 -17.85
N PRO A 277 -10.04 13.15 -18.19
CA PRO A 277 -10.94 12.10 -17.75
C PRO A 277 -10.43 10.69 -18.12
N LEU A 278 -9.67 10.53 -19.20
CA LEU A 278 -9.08 9.27 -19.61
C LEU A 278 -8.10 8.74 -18.55
N ALA A 279 -7.30 9.60 -17.91
CA ALA A 279 -6.39 9.22 -16.84
C ALA A 279 -7.14 8.65 -15.64
N THR A 280 -8.19 9.35 -15.17
CA THR A 280 -9.00 8.86 -14.04
C THR A 280 -9.79 7.60 -14.41
N ASN A 281 -10.28 7.48 -15.65
CA ASN A 281 -10.92 6.25 -16.13
C ASN A 281 -9.95 5.07 -16.15
N PHE A 282 -8.71 5.28 -16.58
CA PHE A 282 -7.68 4.25 -16.49
C PHE A 282 -7.42 3.81 -15.04
N MET A 283 -7.40 4.76 -14.09
CA MET A 283 -7.29 4.43 -12.66
C MET A 283 -8.47 3.57 -12.17
N ARG A 284 -9.70 3.77 -12.68
CA ARG A 284 -10.85 2.88 -12.39
C ARG A 284 -10.61 1.46 -12.85
N TYR A 285 -9.96 1.25 -14.00
CA TYR A 285 -9.58 -0.10 -14.44
C TYR A 285 -8.60 -0.75 -13.46
N LEU A 286 -7.64 0.00 -12.91
CA LEU A 286 -6.69 -0.54 -11.93
C LEU A 286 -7.33 -0.95 -10.60
N LEU A 287 -8.37 -0.22 -10.17
CA LEU A 287 -9.12 -0.52 -8.94
C LEU A 287 -10.30 -1.49 -9.16
N SER A 288 -10.48 -1.99 -10.38
CA SER A 288 -11.57 -2.90 -10.71
C SER A 288 -11.46 -4.23 -9.98
N LYS A 289 -12.60 -4.90 -9.81
CA LYS A 289 -12.67 -6.21 -9.15
C LYS A 289 -11.71 -7.24 -9.79
N GLU A 290 -11.62 -7.25 -11.10
CA GLU A 290 -10.82 -8.22 -11.86
C GLU A 290 -9.32 -7.94 -11.73
N VAL A 291 -8.90 -6.67 -11.80
CA VAL A 291 -7.48 -6.32 -11.62
C VAL A 291 -7.05 -6.55 -10.18
N GLN A 292 -7.86 -6.12 -9.21
CA GLN A 292 -7.57 -6.32 -7.80
C GLN A 292 -7.56 -7.81 -7.42
N GLY A 293 -8.49 -8.60 -7.97
CA GLY A 293 -8.50 -10.05 -7.81
C GLY A 293 -7.27 -10.73 -8.42
N TYR A 294 -6.87 -10.34 -9.63
CA TYR A 294 -5.66 -10.86 -10.28
C TYR A 294 -4.39 -10.55 -9.49
N LEU A 295 -4.24 -9.32 -8.99
CA LEU A 295 -3.08 -8.94 -8.18
C LEU A 295 -3.09 -9.67 -6.83
N ALA A 296 -4.27 -9.95 -6.26
CA ALA A 296 -4.37 -10.75 -5.03
C ALA A 296 -3.96 -12.22 -5.25
N SER A 297 -4.42 -12.84 -6.34
CA SER A 297 -4.20 -14.27 -6.58
C SER A 297 -2.82 -14.57 -7.18
N GLU A 298 -2.40 -13.81 -8.19
CA GLU A 298 -1.16 -14.08 -8.93
C GLU A 298 0.03 -13.35 -8.30
N ALA A 299 -0.18 -12.10 -7.89
CA ALA A 299 0.87 -11.32 -7.25
C ALA A 299 0.93 -11.55 -5.73
N TYR A 300 -0.06 -12.18 -5.11
CA TYR A 300 -0.13 -12.26 -3.64
C TYR A 300 -0.03 -10.87 -2.99
N GLU A 301 -0.45 -9.81 -3.68
CA GLU A 301 -0.44 -8.45 -3.14
C GLU A 301 -1.76 -8.17 -2.41
N ILE A 302 -1.72 -7.30 -1.40
CA ILE A 302 -2.87 -7.00 -0.55
C ILE A 302 -3.82 -6.06 -1.31
N PRO A 303 -5.08 -6.44 -1.55
CA PRO A 303 -6.09 -5.49 -2.04
C PRO A 303 -6.32 -4.39 -1.01
N LEU A 304 -6.27 -3.14 -1.47
CA LEU A 304 -6.56 -1.96 -0.65
C LEU A 304 -7.98 -1.43 -0.88
N VAL A 305 -8.67 -1.97 -1.88
CA VAL A 305 -10.11 -1.80 -2.09
C VAL A 305 -10.92 -2.69 -1.14
N ASN A 306 -12.21 -2.37 -1.00
CA ASN A 306 -13.15 -3.18 -0.23
C ASN A 306 -13.55 -4.46 -0.97
N GLY A 307 -14.00 -5.49 -0.24
CA GLY A 307 -14.71 -6.63 -0.85
C GLY A 307 -13.88 -7.59 -1.71
N ILE A 308 -12.55 -7.43 -1.79
CA ILE A 308 -11.64 -8.38 -2.45
C ILE A 308 -10.96 -9.27 -1.42
N THR A 309 -10.96 -10.58 -1.70
CA THR A 309 -10.32 -11.59 -0.86
C THR A 309 -8.81 -11.33 -0.76
N GLN A 310 -8.29 -11.45 0.45
CA GLN A 310 -6.85 -11.34 0.71
C GLN A 310 -6.08 -12.55 0.16
N PRO A 311 -4.77 -12.41 -0.14
CA PRO A 311 -3.94 -13.53 -0.55
C PRO A 311 -3.96 -14.68 0.48
N GLU A 312 -3.99 -15.93 -0.01
CA GLU A 312 -3.95 -17.10 0.84
C GLU A 312 -2.62 -17.16 1.63
N GLY A 313 -2.70 -17.58 2.90
CA GLY A 313 -1.54 -17.67 3.79
C GLY A 313 -1.12 -16.36 4.45
N LEU A 314 -1.82 -15.25 4.18
CA LEU A 314 -1.62 -13.99 4.88
C LEU A 314 -2.66 -13.79 5.99
N PRO A 315 -2.25 -13.60 7.27
CA PRO A 315 -3.18 -13.24 8.34
C PRO A 315 -3.87 -11.90 8.05
N SER A 316 -5.03 -11.66 8.66
CA SER A 316 -5.70 -10.35 8.52
C SER A 316 -4.82 -9.22 9.04
N LEU A 317 -4.88 -8.05 8.39
CA LEU A 317 -4.13 -6.87 8.84
C LEU A 317 -4.49 -6.46 10.28
N ALA A 318 -5.74 -6.71 10.71
CA ALA A 318 -6.16 -6.48 12.10
C ALA A 318 -5.37 -7.34 13.09
N ASN A 319 -5.07 -8.61 12.73
CA ASN A 319 -4.27 -9.50 13.59
C ASN A 319 -2.79 -9.11 13.60
N ILE A 320 -2.27 -8.52 12.51
CA ILE A 320 -0.86 -8.13 12.41
C ILE A 320 -0.60 -6.78 13.09
N SER A 321 -1.61 -5.91 13.18
CA SER A 321 -1.54 -4.58 13.77
C SER A 321 -0.37 -3.71 13.22
N PRO A 322 -0.37 -3.38 11.91
CA PRO A 322 0.61 -2.46 11.32
C PRO A 322 0.63 -1.09 12.03
N PRO A 323 1.79 -0.41 12.07
CA PRO A 323 1.88 0.92 12.67
C PRO A 323 1.06 1.93 11.87
N LYS A 324 0.55 2.95 12.56
CA LYS A 324 -0.08 4.10 11.90
C LYS A 324 1.00 5.03 11.37
N VAL A 325 1.28 4.94 10.07
CA VAL A 325 2.22 5.81 9.35
C VAL A 325 1.50 6.40 8.15
N ASP A 326 1.63 7.71 7.96
CA ASP A 326 1.24 8.32 6.69
C ASP A 326 2.23 7.87 5.61
N LEU A 327 1.75 7.07 4.66
CA LEU A 327 2.58 6.48 3.61
C LEU A 327 3.26 7.53 2.72
N THR A 328 2.73 8.75 2.65
CA THR A 328 3.37 9.85 1.92
C THR A 328 4.68 10.28 2.57
N GLN A 329 4.82 10.15 3.90
CA GLN A 329 6.06 10.48 4.62
C GLN A 329 7.21 9.53 4.30
N LEU A 330 6.94 8.35 3.72
CA LEU A 330 7.99 7.45 3.22
C LEU A 330 8.79 8.06 2.07
N ALA A 331 8.38 9.23 1.55
CA ALA A 331 9.12 10.02 0.58
C ALA A 331 10.41 10.63 1.12
N ASP A 332 10.56 10.71 2.45
CA ASP A 332 11.76 11.20 3.12
C ASP A 332 12.92 10.16 3.08
N LEU A 333 13.20 9.67 1.87
CA LEU A 333 14.15 8.62 1.55
C LEU A 333 15.60 9.13 1.54
N ARG A 334 15.84 10.36 1.08
CA ARG A 334 17.23 10.87 0.93
C ARG A 334 18.01 10.82 2.24
N PRO A 335 17.49 11.32 3.38
CA PRO A 335 18.24 11.24 4.62
C PRO A 335 18.32 9.80 5.16
N THR A 336 17.39 8.91 4.79
CA THR A 336 17.52 7.46 5.05
C THR A 336 18.71 6.87 4.31
N ILE A 337 18.90 7.18 3.02
CA ILE A 337 20.07 6.70 2.26
C ILE A 337 21.37 7.23 2.86
N ASP A 338 21.41 8.50 3.26
CA ASP A 338 22.59 9.09 3.89
C ASP A 338 22.88 8.45 5.27
N LEU A 339 21.84 8.11 6.03
CA LEU A 339 21.95 7.35 7.28
C LEU A 339 22.50 5.93 7.04
N MET A 340 22.01 5.25 6.01
CA MET A 340 22.48 3.90 5.66
C MET A 340 23.94 3.90 5.22
N ARG A 341 24.36 4.87 4.38
CA ARG A 341 25.76 5.07 3.97
C ARG A 341 26.67 5.38 5.15
N SER A 342 26.29 6.33 6.00
CA SER A 342 27.08 6.67 7.21
C SER A 342 27.11 5.56 8.26
N SER A 343 26.18 4.60 8.17
CA SER A 343 26.18 3.36 8.96
C SER A 343 26.94 2.22 8.29
N GLY A 344 27.53 2.42 7.11
CA GLY A 344 28.30 1.44 6.35
C GLY A 344 27.46 0.37 5.63
N VAL A 345 26.14 0.53 5.60
CA VAL A 345 25.21 -0.48 5.07
C VAL A 345 25.12 -0.47 3.55
N LEU A 346 25.40 0.67 2.92
CA LEU A 346 25.38 0.90 1.47
C LEU A 346 26.75 1.30 0.92
#